data_AF-A0A7R9V0T6-F1
#
_entry.id   AF-A0A7R9V0T6-F1
#
_cell.length_a   1.000
_cell.length_b   1.000
_cell.length_c   1.000
_cell.angle_alpha   90.00
_cell.angle_beta   90.00
_cell.angle_gamma   90.00
#
_symmetry.space_group_name_H-M   'P 1'
#
loop_
_entity.id
_entity.type
_entity.pdbx_description
1 polymer ?
#
loop_
_entity_poly.entity_id
_entity_poly.type
_entity_poly.pdbx_seq_one_letter_code
_entity_poly.pdbx_strand_id
1 'polypeptide(L)'
;QWYTQLALLLLAQHALGDESKLAPWIAALPREFDTPYSWGADDVEALHYPHLAVAIAEQRAEWAKIHAAVHASGIGYSRKQLEWALHCVRSRAFSGAYEGSTPQQRIGLVGFIALLTVLYPLSGAGSWSDALSGAVAGLIFIVARDVISPRVLGLKRYVLCPLIDMLNHDGTVPSDVQYRVFSDTFCVTAEREVGTGDEVRISYGPRSNDQLLQYHGFVERGCVHDAYIMSAFLSHVDTACGVSDGALDRLERE
;
A
#
# COMPACT_ATOMS: atom_id res chain seq x y z
N GLN A 1 5.85 -5.83 8.00
CA GLN A 1 5.36 -4.60 7.36
C GLN A 1 4.15 -4.93 6.49
N TRP A 2 3.28 -3.96 6.16
CA TRP A 2 2.03 -4.21 5.42
C TRP A 2 2.29 -4.85 4.04
N TYR A 3 3.31 -4.38 3.32
CA TYR A 3 3.61 -4.87 1.97
C TYR A 3 4.22 -6.27 2.00
N THR A 4 4.93 -6.64 3.07
CA THR A 4 5.40 -8.03 3.28
C THR A 4 4.22 -8.98 3.41
N GLN A 5 3.20 -8.61 4.19
CA GLN A 5 2.01 -9.43 4.36
C GLN A 5 1.28 -9.60 3.03
N LEU A 6 1.10 -8.51 2.28
CA LEU A 6 0.45 -8.56 0.97
C LEU A 6 1.27 -9.37 -0.06
N ALA A 7 2.60 -9.30 -0.01
CA ALA A 7 3.47 -10.10 -0.88
C ALA A 7 3.37 -11.60 -0.56
N LEU A 8 3.31 -11.97 0.71
CA LEU A 8 3.10 -13.37 1.13
C LEU A 8 1.71 -13.87 0.72
N LEU A 9 0.67 -13.03 0.78
CA LEU A 9 -0.66 -13.36 0.27
C LEU A 9 -0.66 -13.58 -1.24
N LEU A 10 0.02 -12.70 -1.99
CA LEU A 10 0.19 -12.86 -3.44
C LEU A 10 0.90 -14.17 -3.78
N LEU A 11 1.98 -14.50 -3.05
CA LEU A 11 2.70 -15.76 -3.24
C LEU A 11 1.86 -16.98 -2.89
N ALA A 12 1.05 -16.92 -1.83
CA ALA A 12 0.13 -17.98 -1.49
C ALA A 12 -0.89 -18.22 -2.61
N GLN A 13 -1.43 -17.15 -3.20
CA GLN A 13 -2.35 -17.25 -4.34
C GLN A 13 -1.66 -17.75 -5.61
N HIS A 14 -0.42 -17.35 -5.85
CA HIS A 14 0.38 -17.84 -6.98
C HIS A 14 0.71 -19.34 -6.84
N ALA A 15 0.98 -19.81 -5.62
CA ALA A 15 1.29 -21.22 -5.34
C ALA A 15 0.10 -22.17 -5.57
N LEU A 16 -1.14 -21.67 -5.52
CA LEU A 16 -2.34 -22.45 -5.84
C LEU A 16 -2.48 -22.75 -7.33
N GLY A 17 -1.71 -22.10 -8.21
CA GLY A 17 -1.81 -22.28 -9.66
C GLY A 17 -3.24 -22.07 -10.16
N ASP A 18 -3.73 -23.02 -10.97
CA ASP A 18 -5.07 -22.95 -11.59
C ASP A 18 -6.23 -23.03 -10.58
N GLU A 19 -5.99 -23.47 -9.34
CA GLU A 19 -7.01 -23.44 -8.27
C GLU A 19 -7.27 -22.02 -7.76
N SER A 20 -6.36 -21.08 -8.02
CA SER A 20 -6.55 -19.68 -7.68
C SER A 20 -7.54 -19.02 -8.62
N LYS A 21 -8.61 -18.44 -8.06
CA LYS A 21 -9.51 -17.53 -8.81
C LYS A 21 -8.78 -16.32 -9.38
N LEU A 22 -7.60 -16.01 -8.83
CA LEU A 22 -6.75 -14.91 -9.25
C LEU A 22 -5.71 -15.32 -10.30
N ALA A 23 -5.63 -16.61 -10.68
CA ALA A 23 -4.64 -17.12 -11.62
C ALA A 23 -4.56 -16.30 -12.93
N PRO A 24 -5.68 -15.90 -13.58
CA PRO A 24 -5.61 -15.10 -14.80
C PRO A 24 -4.96 -13.72 -14.60
N TRP A 25 -5.24 -13.07 -13.47
CA TRP A 25 -4.63 -11.78 -13.15
C TRP A 25 -3.16 -11.93 -12.75
N ILE A 26 -2.83 -12.95 -11.94
CA ILE A 26 -1.45 -13.24 -11.54
C ILE A 26 -0.59 -13.54 -12.77
N ALA A 27 -1.10 -14.29 -13.75
CA ALA A 27 -0.42 -14.57 -15.00
C ALA A 27 -0.17 -13.32 -15.86
N ALA A 28 -0.98 -12.27 -15.68
CA ALA A 28 -0.83 -10.98 -16.36
C ALA A 28 0.12 -10.02 -15.64
N LEU A 29 0.55 -10.32 -14.40
CA LEU A 29 1.52 -9.48 -13.69
C LEU A 29 2.89 -9.48 -14.40
N PRO A 30 3.67 -8.39 -14.27
CA PRO A 30 5.04 -8.35 -14.78
C PRO A 30 5.88 -9.46 -14.18
N ARG A 31 6.76 -10.03 -15.01
CA ARG A 31 7.74 -11.03 -14.57
C ARG A 31 9.03 -10.38 -14.10
N GLU A 32 9.30 -9.18 -14.60
CA GLU A 32 10.52 -8.41 -14.36
C GLU A 32 10.14 -6.95 -14.10
N PHE A 33 11.02 -6.26 -13.37
CA PHE A 33 10.86 -4.88 -12.97
C PHE A 33 12.16 -4.13 -13.20
N ASP A 34 12.07 -2.95 -13.79
CA ASP A 34 13.22 -2.08 -14.05
C ASP A 34 13.36 -1.02 -12.95
N THR A 35 13.44 -1.48 -11.70
CA THR A 35 13.67 -0.60 -10.55
C THR A 35 15.15 -0.59 -10.19
N PRO A 36 15.68 0.53 -9.65
CA PRO A 36 17.07 0.60 -9.20
C PRO A 36 17.48 -0.42 -8.14
N TYR A 37 16.53 -1.12 -7.51
CA TYR A 37 16.81 -2.25 -6.64
C TYR A 37 17.76 -3.28 -7.28
N SER A 38 17.59 -3.60 -8.57
CA SER A 38 18.38 -4.60 -9.30
C SER A 38 19.58 -4.05 -10.05
N TRP A 39 19.74 -2.72 -10.13
CA TRP A 39 20.80 -2.07 -10.90
C TRP A 39 22.21 -2.32 -10.35
N GLY A 40 23.21 -2.29 -11.24
CA GLY A 40 24.62 -2.38 -10.86
C GLY A 40 25.10 -1.18 -10.05
N ALA A 41 26.29 -1.29 -9.46
CA ALA A 41 26.90 -0.15 -8.75
C ALA A 41 27.14 1.03 -9.71
N ASP A 42 27.66 0.74 -10.91
CA ASP A 42 27.96 1.73 -11.94
C ASP A 42 26.69 2.49 -12.41
N ASP A 43 25.56 1.79 -12.56
CA ASP A 43 24.28 2.40 -12.95
C ASP A 43 23.74 3.34 -11.85
N VAL A 44 23.89 2.93 -10.58
CA VAL A 44 23.49 3.76 -9.43
C VAL A 44 24.42 4.96 -9.28
N GLU A 45 25.71 4.80 -9.54
CA GLU A 45 26.68 5.91 -9.54
C GLU A 45 26.39 6.91 -10.66
N ALA A 46 26.00 6.43 -11.85
CA ALA A 46 25.66 7.25 -13.01
C ALA A 46 24.44 8.17 -12.78
N LEU A 47 23.62 7.92 -11.75
CA LEU A 47 22.56 8.85 -11.34
C LEU A 47 23.11 10.20 -10.89
N HIS A 48 24.37 10.25 -10.42
CA HIS A 48 24.98 11.41 -9.78
C HIS A 48 24.08 12.05 -8.70
N TYR A 49 23.31 11.22 -8.01
CA TYR A 49 22.29 11.66 -7.05
C TYR A 49 22.37 10.84 -5.76
N PRO A 50 23.21 11.28 -4.80
CA PRO A 50 23.51 10.52 -3.58
C PRO A 50 22.28 10.16 -2.75
N HIS A 51 21.27 11.04 -2.71
CA HIS A 51 20.03 10.80 -1.98
C HIS A 51 19.34 9.50 -2.43
N LEU A 52 19.14 9.33 -3.74
CA LEU A 52 18.50 8.12 -4.26
C LEU A 52 19.40 6.89 -4.10
N ALA A 53 20.73 7.04 -4.24
CA ALA A 53 21.67 5.94 -4.00
C ALA A 53 21.57 5.38 -2.56
N VAL A 54 21.45 6.27 -1.56
CA VAL A 54 21.21 5.88 -0.16
C VAL A 54 19.86 5.17 -0.02
N ALA A 55 18.79 5.74 -0.58
CA ALA A 55 17.46 5.13 -0.51
C ALA A 55 17.41 3.71 -1.14
N ILE A 56 18.14 3.49 -2.24
CA ILE A 56 18.27 2.17 -2.87
C ILE A 56 19.00 1.20 -1.94
N ALA A 57 20.10 1.63 -1.32
CA ALA A 57 20.86 0.81 -0.38
C ALA A 57 20.02 0.43 0.85
N GLU A 58 19.23 1.37 1.38
CA GLU A 58 18.29 1.13 2.49
C GLU A 58 17.22 0.10 2.11
N GLN A 59 16.61 0.25 0.91
CA GLN A 59 15.64 -0.73 0.40
C GLN A 59 16.25 -2.13 0.27
N ARG A 60 17.47 -2.24 -0.27
CA ARG A 60 18.21 -3.52 -0.38
C ARG A 60 18.45 -4.15 1.00
N ALA A 61 18.89 -3.36 1.97
CA ALA A 61 19.11 -3.83 3.34
C ALA A 61 17.81 -4.25 4.02
N GLU A 62 16.72 -3.50 3.82
CA GLU A 62 15.40 -3.81 4.34
C GLU A 62 14.87 -5.13 3.78
N TRP A 63 14.92 -5.32 2.45
CA TRP A 63 14.42 -6.53 1.80
C TRP A 63 15.27 -7.75 2.14
N ALA A 64 16.58 -7.58 2.35
CA ALA A 64 17.44 -8.64 2.87
C ALA A 64 16.99 -9.11 4.27
N LYS A 65 16.61 -8.19 5.17
CA LYS A 65 16.05 -8.53 6.49
C LYS A 65 14.72 -9.26 6.37
N ILE A 66 13.84 -8.81 5.46
CA ILE A 66 12.56 -9.47 5.20
C ILE A 66 12.79 -10.91 4.71
N HIS A 67 13.70 -11.10 3.76
CA HIS A 67 14.05 -12.43 3.25
C HIS A 67 14.56 -13.36 4.36
N ALA A 68 15.48 -12.87 5.22
CA ALA A 68 15.95 -13.64 6.37
C ALA A 68 14.81 -14.03 7.32
N ALA A 69 13.88 -13.10 7.62
CA ALA A 69 12.75 -13.38 8.49
C ALA A 69 11.77 -14.41 7.90
N VAL A 70 11.46 -14.30 6.60
CA VAL A 70 10.59 -15.26 5.90
C VAL A 70 11.25 -16.63 5.85
N HIS A 71 12.55 -16.70 5.55
CA HIS A 71 13.29 -17.95 5.55
C HIS A 71 13.31 -18.62 6.93
N ALA A 72 13.56 -17.85 8.00
CA ALA A 72 13.57 -18.35 9.37
C ALA A 72 12.19 -18.86 9.84
N SER A 73 11.10 -18.35 9.27
CA SER A 73 9.74 -18.82 9.57
C SER A 73 9.40 -20.18 8.96
N GLY A 74 10.26 -20.74 8.10
CA GLY A 74 10.04 -22.02 7.42
C GLY A 74 9.09 -21.95 6.22
N ILE A 75 8.67 -20.75 5.81
CA ILE A 75 7.87 -20.55 4.61
C ILE A 75 8.76 -20.79 3.38
N GLY A 76 8.43 -21.80 2.57
CA GLY A 76 9.25 -22.32 1.48
C GLY A 76 9.36 -21.46 0.21
N TYR A 77 9.30 -20.12 0.30
CA TYR A 77 9.49 -19.25 -0.85
C TYR A 77 10.96 -18.90 -1.08
N SER A 78 11.40 -18.97 -2.34
CA SER A 78 12.74 -18.53 -2.74
C SER A 78 12.89 -17.00 -2.66
N ARG A 79 14.14 -16.54 -2.59
CA ARG A 79 14.47 -15.11 -2.65
C ARG A 79 13.85 -14.40 -3.85
N LYS A 80 13.99 -14.98 -5.04
CA LYS A 80 13.46 -14.41 -6.29
C LYS A 80 11.93 -14.29 -6.28
N GLN A 81 11.23 -15.29 -5.73
CA GLN A 81 9.77 -15.24 -5.59
C GLN A 81 9.35 -14.11 -4.65
N LEU A 82 10.03 -13.98 -3.51
CA LEU A 82 9.75 -12.92 -2.55
C LEU A 82 10.03 -11.53 -3.12
N GLU A 83 11.16 -11.34 -3.79
CA GLU A 83 11.52 -10.08 -4.46
C GLU A 83 10.49 -9.73 -5.54
N TRP A 84 10.10 -10.68 -6.40
CA TRP A 84 9.04 -10.48 -7.39
C TRP A 84 7.73 -10.02 -6.76
N ALA A 85 7.29 -10.70 -5.69
CA ALA A 85 6.04 -10.35 -5.03
C ALA A 85 6.10 -8.99 -4.32
N LEU A 86 7.26 -8.64 -3.74
CA LEU A 86 7.49 -7.32 -3.16
C LEU A 86 7.44 -6.23 -4.23
N HIS A 87 8.03 -6.44 -5.40
CA HIS A 87 7.93 -5.50 -6.53
C HIS A 87 6.49 -5.35 -7.02
N CYS A 88 5.75 -6.45 -7.22
CA CYS A 88 4.33 -6.42 -7.55
C CYS A 88 3.56 -5.56 -6.56
N VAL A 89 3.73 -5.81 -5.26
CA VAL A 89 3.01 -5.07 -4.22
C VAL A 89 3.40 -3.59 -4.18
N ARG A 90 4.70 -3.28 -4.24
CA ARG A 90 5.20 -1.91 -4.10
C ARG A 90 4.83 -1.02 -5.27
N SER A 91 4.70 -1.59 -6.47
CA SER A 91 4.35 -0.85 -7.69
C SER A 91 2.84 -0.71 -7.92
N ARG A 92 2.00 -1.54 -7.28
CA ARG A 92 0.58 -1.70 -7.64
C ARG A 92 -0.42 -1.63 -6.49
N ALA A 93 0.03 -1.52 -5.25
CA ALA A 93 -0.88 -1.47 -4.11
C ALA A 93 -1.61 -0.13 -3.98
N PHE A 94 -2.92 -0.21 -3.79
CA PHE A 94 -3.77 0.91 -3.40
C PHE A 94 -3.93 0.95 -1.89
N SER A 95 -4.17 2.14 -1.33
CA SER A 95 -4.47 2.30 0.09
C SER A 95 -5.75 3.10 0.29
N GLY A 96 -6.54 2.72 1.28
CA GLY A 96 -7.76 3.42 1.65
C GLY A 96 -8.02 3.34 3.15
N ALA A 97 -9.06 4.02 3.63
CA ALA A 97 -9.51 3.89 5.01
C ALA A 97 -9.79 2.42 5.34
N TYR A 98 -9.35 1.96 6.50
CA TYR A 98 -9.65 0.62 6.95
C TYR A 98 -11.14 0.49 7.26
N GLU A 99 -11.86 -0.34 6.51
CA GLU A 99 -13.25 -0.67 6.81
C GLU A 99 -13.28 -2.02 7.51
N GLY A 100 -13.61 -2.01 8.81
CA GLY A 100 -13.43 -3.17 9.69
C GLY A 100 -14.23 -4.41 9.32
N SER A 101 -15.42 -4.25 8.77
CA SER A 101 -16.24 -5.37 8.29
C SER A 101 -16.97 -5.00 7.01
N THR A 102 -17.11 -6.00 6.13
CA THR A 102 -17.89 -5.86 4.90
C THR A 102 -19.38 -5.73 5.22
N PRO A 103 -20.23 -5.23 4.30
CA PRO A 103 -21.67 -5.15 4.51
C PRO A 103 -22.30 -6.50 4.92
N GLN A 104 -21.86 -7.60 4.29
CA GLN A 104 -22.37 -8.95 4.57
C GLN A 104 -21.97 -9.42 5.98
N GLN A 105 -20.75 -9.12 6.42
CA GLN A 105 -20.31 -9.41 7.78
C GLN A 105 -21.09 -8.59 8.82
N ARG A 106 -21.41 -7.33 8.53
CA ARG A 106 -22.24 -6.49 9.41
C ARG A 106 -23.65 -7.06 9.53
N ILE A 107 -24.27 -7.45 8.41
CA ILE A 107 -25.60 -8.09 8.41
C ILE A 107 -25.56 -9.38 9.23
N GLY A 108 -24.53 -10.21 9.05
CA GLY A 108 -24.34 -11.43 9.83
C GLY A 108 -24.21 -11.16 11.34
N LEU A 109 -23.41 -10.16 11.74
CA LEU A 109 -23.25 -9.77 13.14
C LEU A 109 -24.55 -9.22 13.74
N VAL A 110 -25.28 -8.37 13.02
CA VAL A 110 -26.57 -7.84 13.47
C VAL A 110 -27.59 -8.96 13.61
N GLY A 111 -27.65 -9.88 12.65
CA GLY A 111 -28.51 -11.06 12.70
C GLY A 111 -28.16 -11.96 13.89
N PHE A 112 -26.88 -12.17 14.16
CA PHE A 112 -26.42 -12.93 15.32
C PHE A 112 -26.79 -12.25 16.65
N ILE A 113 -26.63 -10.94 16.76
CA ILE A 113 -27.07 -10.17 17.93
C ILE A 113 -28.57 -10.33 18.12
N ALA A 114 -29.37 -10.14 17.07
CA ALA A 114 -30.83 -10.28 17.14
C ALA A 114 -31.25 -11.69 17.56
N LEU A 115 -30.57 -12.73 17.05
CA LEU A 115 -30.79 -14.11 17.46
C LEU A 115 -30.50 -14.31 18.95
N LEU A 116 -29.36 -13.82 19.43
CA LEU A 116 -29.00 -13.91 20.85
C LEU A 116 -29.97 -13.14 21.74
N THR A 117 -30.45 -11.97 21.31
CA THR A 117 -31.45 -11.18 22.06
C THR A 117 -32.73 -11.98 22.33
N VAL A 118 -33.11 -12.89 21.43
CA VAL A 118 -34.27 -13.75 21.58
C VAL A 118 -33.94 -15.03 22.35
N LEU A 119 -32.84 -15.70 22.01
CA LEU A 119 -32.48 -16.99 22.62
C LEU A 119 -32.03 -16.86 24.09
N TYR A 120 -31.41 -15.74 24.46
CA TYR A 120 -30.87 -15.55 25.80
C TYR A 120 -31.98 -15.58 26.88
N PRO A 121 -33.09 -14.82 26.77
CA PRO A 121 -34.21 -14.95 27.69
C PRO A 121 -34.93 -16.30 27.59
N LEU A 122 -35.11 -16.84 26.38
CA LEU A 122 -35.82 -18.11 26.16
C LEU A 122 -35.11 -19.33 26.75
N SER A 123 -33.78 -19.29 26.83
CA SER A 123 -32.98 -20.33 27.50
C SER A 123 -33.00 -20.22 29.02
N GLY A 124 -33.62 -19.18 29.58
CA GLY A 124 -33.63 -18.90 31.02
C GLY A 124 -32.31 -18.32 31.55
N ALA A 125 -31.37 -17.95 30.67
CA ALA A 125 -30.06 -17.44 31.05
C ALA A 125 -30.06 -15.98 31.56
N GLY A 126 -31.14 -15.23 31.31
CA GLY A 126 -31.30 -13.86 31.83
C GLY A 126 -32.61 -13.19 31.41
N SER A 127 -32.74 -11.89 31.67
CA SER A 127 -33.97 -11.14 31.41
C SER A 127 -34.01 -10.52 30.01
N TRP A 128 -35.21 -10.13 29.56
CA TRP A 128 -35.40 -9.39 28.32
C TRP A 128 -34.69 -8.04 28.30
N SER A 129 -34.60 -7.35 29.46
CA SER A 129 -33.89 -6.08 29.57
C SER A 129 -32.37 -6.24 29.42
N ASP A 130 -31.80 -7.33 29.96
CA ASP A 130 -30.36 -7.61 29.82
C ASP A 130 -30.03 -7.93 28.36
N ALA A 131 -30.89 -8.73 27.71
CA ALA A 131 -30.77 -9.08 26.30
C ALA A 131 -30.81 -7.85 25.39
N LEU A 132 -31.74 -6.93 25.63
CA LEU A 132 -31.88 -5.68 24.88
C LEU A 132 -30.70 -4.73 25.13
N SER A 133 -30.23 -4.61 26.37
CA SER A 133 -29.07 -3.79 26.71
C SER A 133 -27.80 -4.31 26.03
N GLY A 134 -27.61 -5.63 26.04
CA GLY A 134 -26.52 -6.29 25.31
C GLY A 134 -26.62 -6.07 23.80
N ALA A 135 -27.83 -6.10 23.24
CA ALA A 135 -28.06 -5.82 21.82
C ALA A 135 -27.67 -4.39 21.46
N VAL A 136 -28.13 -3.41 22.25
CA VAL A 136 -27.79 -1.99 22.06
C VAL A 136 -26.28 -1.78 22.18
N ALA A 137 -25.64 -2.34 23.20
CA ALA A 137 -24.20 -2.26 23.37
C ALA A 137 -23.43 -2.88 22.18
N GLY A 138 -23.88 -4.04 21.69
CA GLY A 138 -23.30 -4.70 20.52
C GLY A 138 -23.43 -3.86 19.24
N LEU A 139 -24.60 -3.25 19.02
CA LEU A 139 -24.82 -2.35 17.87
C LEU A 139 -23.96 -1.09 17.95
N ILE A 140 -23.87 -0.46 19.11
CA ILE A 140 -22.98 0.70 19.35
C ILE A 140 -21.53 0.29 19.11
N PHE A 141 -21.12 -0.89 19.58
CA PHE A 141 -19.77 -1.40 19.37
C PHE A 141 -19.45 -1.60 17.88
N ILE A 142 -20.37 -2.14 17.08
CA ILE A 142 -20.18 -2.28 15.63
C ILE A 142 -19.96 -0.91 14.98
N VAL A 143 -20.77 0.09 15.32
CA VAL A 143 -20.61 1.46 14.80
C VAL A 143 -19.27 2.06 15.25
N ALA A 144 -18.92 1.93 16.53
CA ALA A 144 -17.67 2.45 17.08
C ALA A 144 -16.44 1.79 16.41
N ARG A 145 -16.46 0.48 16.22
CA ARG A 145 -15.37 -0.29 15.60
C ARG A 145 -15.24 -0.02 14.10
N ASP A 146 -16.35 0.02 13.36
CA ASP A 146 -16.30 0.06 11.89
C ASP A 146 -16.33 1.46 11.31
N VAL A 147 -16.87 2.46 12.02
CA VAL A 147 -17.02 3.83 11.52
C VAL A 147 -16.11 4.80 12.26
N ILE A 148 -16.03 4.71 13.59
CA ILE A 148 -15.32 5.69 14.41
C ILE A 148 -13.82 5.36 14.47
N SER A 149 -13.47 4.13 14.87
CA SER A 149 -12.09 3.70 15.08
C SER A 149 -11.17 3.95 13.86
N PRO A 150 -11.55 3.60 12.62
CA PRO A 150 -10.67 3.81 11.48
C PRO A 150 -10.42 5.29 11.16
N ARG A 151 -11.43 6.15 11.38
CA ARG A 151 -11.34 7.59 11.14
C ARG A 151 -10.49 8.28 12.19
N VAL A 152 -10.61 7.88 13.46
CA VAL A 152 -9.86 8.48 14.58
C VAL A 152 -8.41 7.98 14.60
N LEU A 153 -8.18 6.69 14.34
CA LEU A 153 -6.84 6.09 14.40
C LEU A 153 -6.07 6.18 13.07
N GLY A 154 -6.68 6.69 12.00
CA GLY A 154 -6.06 6.80 10.69
C GLY A 154 -5.61 5.46 10.11
N LEU A 155 -6.31 4.36 10.47
CA LEU A 155 -5.94 3.03 10.03
C LEU A 155 -6.15 2.90 8.52
N LYS A 156 -5.11 2.46 7.82
CA LYS A 156 -5.13 2.23 6.37
C LYS A 156 -5.18 0.75 6.05
N ARG A 157 -5.94 0.40 5.01
CA ARG A 157 -5.90 -0.91 4.38
C ARG A 157 -5.19 -0.81 3.04
N TYR A 158 -4.36 -1.80 2.75
CA TYR A 158 -3.65 -1.91 1.48
C TYR A 158 -4.19 -3.11 0.70
N VAL A 159 -4.37 -2.94 -0.60
CA VAL A 159 -4.95 -3.95 -1.49
C VAL A 159 -4.27 -3.92 -2.85
N LEU A 160 -4.29 -5.07 -3.54
CA LEU A 160 -4.08 -5.11 -4.98
C LEU A 160 -5.45 -5.18 -5.64
N CYS A 161 -5.65 -4.37 -6.68
CA CYS A 161 -6.92 -4.27 -7.39
C CYS A 161 -6.73 -4.80 -8.81
N PRO A 162 -6.99 -6.10 -9.06
CA PRO A 162 -6.94 -6.66 -10.40
C PRO A 162 -7.66 -5.79 -11.42
N LEU A 163 -7.11 -5.69 -12.62
CA LEU A 163 -7.53 -4.82 -13.73
C LEU A 163 -7.19 -3.34 -13.50
N ILE A 164 -7.55 -2.76 -12.36
CA ILE A 164 -7.29 -1.34 -12.06
C ILE A 164 -5.79 -1.09 -11.94
N ASP A 165 -5.06 -2.05 -11.37
CA ASP A 165 -3.61 -2.00 -11.21
C ASP A 165 -2.80 -2.11 -12.52
N MET A 166 -3.48 -2.28 -13.66
CA MET A 166 -2.88 -2.27 -15.00
C MET A 166 -2.90 -0.88 -15.66
N LEU A 167 -3.60 0.10 -15.06
CA LEU A 167 -3.69 1.46 -15.59
C LEU A 167 -2.39 2.21 -15.29
N ASN A 168 -1.79 2.82 -16.33
CA ASN A 168 -0.54 3.55 -16.20
C ASN A 168 -0.71 4.92 -15.54
N HIS A 169 0.41 5.44 -15.03
CA HIS A 169 0.47 6.75 -14.39
C HIS A 169 0.38 7.91 -15.38
N ASP A 170 -0.38 8.93 -15.01
CA ASP A 170 -0.25 10.29 -15.52
C ASP A 170 -0.51 11.26 -14.37
N GLY A 171 0.47 12.07 -14.01
CA GLY A 171 0.39 13.03 -12.91
C GLY A 171 -0.51 14.23 -13.23
N THR A 172 -0.89 14.41 -14.50
CA THR A 172 -1.73 15.52 -14.96
C THR A 172 -3.22 15.17 -14.98
N VAL A 173 -3.57 13.88 -14.96
CA VAL A 173 -4.97 13.47 -14.96
C VAL A 173 -5.49 13.40 -13.53
N PRO A 174 -6.60 14.08 -13.22
CA PRO A 174 -7.30 13.80 -11.98
C PRO A 174 -7.95 12.43 -12.13
N SER A 175 -7.69 11.56 -11.16
CA SER A 175 -8.28 10.23 -11.12
C SER A 175 -8.68 9.89 -9.72
N ASP A 176 -9.91 9.44 -9.58
CA ASP A 176 -10.51 9.08 -8.32
C ASP A 176 -10.72 7.56 -8.28
N VAL A 177 -9.82 6.87 -7.57
CA VAL A 177 -9.92 5.44 -7.31
C VAL A 177 -10.56 5.27 -5.93
N GLN A 178 -11.84 4.89 -5.92
CA GLN A 178 -12.61 4.78 -4.69
C GLN A 178 -13.09 3.36 -4.45
N TYR A 179 -13.06 2.95 -3.19
CA TYR A 179 -13.88 1.83 -2.74
C TYR A 179 -15.28 2.33 -2.41
N ARG A 180 -16.28 1.88 -3.19
CA ARG A 180 -17.69 2.20 -2.97
C ARG A 180 -18.30 1.20 -1.99
N VAL A 181 -18.40 1.61 -0.73
CA VAL A 181 -18.83 0.77 0.41
C VAL A 181 -20.19 0.09 0.17
N PHE A 182 -21.17 0.83 -0.36
CA PHE A 182 -22.53 0.30 -0.53
C PHE A 182 -22.64 -0.74 -1.64
N SER A 183 -21.81 -0.63 -2.68
CA SER A 183 -21.77 -1.59 -3.79
C SER A 183 -20.68 -2.65 -3.62
N ASP A 184 -19.82 -2.54 -2.60
CA ASP A 184 -18.69 -3.46 -2.34
C ASP A 184 -17.75 -3.57 -3.55
N THR A 185 -17.45 -2.45 -4.20
CA THR A 185 -16.67 -2.41 -5.46
C THR A 185 -15.64 -1.30 -5.45
N PHE A 186 -14.44 -1.58 -5.98
CA PHE A 186 -13.53 -0.53 -6.42
C PHE A 186 -14.01 0.08 -7.74
N CYS A 187 -13.97 1.40 -7.84
CA CYS A 187 -14.38 2.15 -8.99
C CYS A 187 -13.29 3.18 -9.35
N VAL A 188 -12.94 3.22 -10.63
CA VAL A 188 -12.12 4.28 -11.22
C VAL A 188 -13.05 5.12 -12.07
N THR A 189 -13.08 6.42 -11.82
CA THR A 189 -13.86 7.37 -12.63
C THR A 189 -12.91 8.17 -13.51
N ALA A 190 -13.13 8.15 -14.82
CA ALA A 190 -12.43 9.03 -15.74
C ALA A 190 -13.05 10.43 -15.64
N GLU A 191 -12.24 11.43 -15.30
CA GLU A 191 -12.67 12.83 -15.20
C GLU A 191 -12.54 13.60 -16.52
N ARG A 192 -12.08 12.91 -17.57
CA ARG A 192 -11.98 13.42 -18.94
C ARG A 192 -12.57 12.41 -19.93
N GLU A 193 -12.94 12.90 -21.10
CA GLU A 193 -13.33 12.04 -22.21
C GLU A 193 -12.13 11.19 -22.67
N VAL A 194 -12.37 9.90 -22.87
CA VAL A 194 -11.38 8.93 -23.38
C VAL A 194 -11.93 8.37 -24.68
N GLY A 195 -11.25 8.63 -25.79
CA GLY A 195 -11.66 8.18 -27.11
C GLY A 195 -11.48 6.67 -27.31
N THR A 196 -12.10 6.14 -28.37
CA THR A 196 -11.86 4.74 -28.76
C THR A 196 -10.42 4.58 -29.22
N GLY A 197 -9.68 3.67 -28.58
CA GLY A 197 -8.28 3.42 -28.86
C GLY A 197 -7.31 4.23 -28.00
N ASP A 198 -7.81 5.20 -27.21
CA ASP A 198 -6.99 5.94 -26.26
C ASP A 198 -6.66 5.09 -25.04
N GLU A 199 -5.47 5.33 -24.47
CA GLU A 199 -5.06 4.71 -23.22
C GLU A 199 -5.78 5.34 -22.03
N VAL A 200 -6.39 4.51 -21.18
CA VAL A 200 -6.91 4.94 -19.88
C VAL A 200 -5.76 5.01 -18.88
N ARG A 201 -5.57 6.17 -18.27
CA ARG A 201 -4.53 6.44 -17.26
C ARG A 201 -5.11 6.94 -15.96
N ILE A 202 -4.36 6.76 -14.87
CA ILE A 202 -4.69 7.25 -13.52
C ILE A 202 -3.49 8.00 -12.92
N SER A 203 -3.74 8.87 -11.94
CA SER A 203 -2.70 9.39 -11.06
C SER A 203 -2.40 8.38 -9.94
N TYR A 204 -1.12 8.10 -9.70
CA TYR A 204 -0.66 7.29 -8.57
C TYR A 204 -0.55 8.12 -7.28
N GLY A 205 -1.10 9.33 -7.29
CA GLY A 205 -0.98 10.35 -6.26
C GLY A 205 0.23 11.26 -6.47
N PRO A 206 0.50 12.14 -5.49
CA PRO A 206 1.58 13.11 -5.59
C PRO A 206 2.95 12.44 -5.35
N ARG A 207 3.53 11.90 -6.42
CA ARG A 207 4.80 11.16 -6.41
C ARG A 207 5.89 11.97 -7.11
N SER A 208 7.08 12.06 -6.51
CA SER A 208 8.27 12.61 -7.18
C SER A 208 8.91 11.58 -8.11
N ASN A 209 9.80 12.01 -9.00
CA ASN A 209 10.53 11.08 -9.87
C ASN A 209 11.41 10.11 -9.08
N ASP A 210 11.92 10.50 -7.91
CA ASP A 210 12.63 9.60 -6.99
C ASP A 210 11.74 8.40 -6.61
N GLN A 211 10.49 8.66 -6.23
CA GLN A 211 9.55 7.61 -5.82
C GLN A 211 9.06 6.77 -7.00
N LEU A 212 8.77 7.41 -8.14
CA LEU A 212 8.38 6.71 -9.36
C LEU A 212 9.48 5.77 -9.84
N LEU A 213 10.73 6.25 -9.86
CA LEU A 213 11.86 5.44 -10.29
C LEU A 213 12.13 4.30 -9.31
N GLN A 214 12.20 4.60 -8.01
CA GLN A 214 12.56 3.61 -6.99
C GLN A 214 11.54 2.46 -6.88
N TYR A 215 10.23 2.76 -6.98
CA TYR A 215 9.19 1.78 -6.70
C TYR A 215 8.38 1.33 -7.92
N HIS A 216 8.37 2.11 -8.99
CA HIS A 216 7.63 1.80 -10.22
C HIS A 216 8.52 1.58 -11.45
N GLY A 217 9.79 1.98 -11.40
CA GLY A 217 10.77 1.73 -12.46
C GLY A 217 10.63 2.67 -13.67
N PHE A 218 10.11 3.88 -13.48
CA PHE A 218 10.06 4.89 -14.54
C PHE A 218 10.14 6.31 -13.95
N VAL A 219 10.39 7.29 -14.82
CA VAL A 219 10.30 8.72 -14.50
C VAL A 219 9.26 9.39 -15.39
N GLU A 220 8.54 10.36 -14.85
CA GLU A 220 7.58 11.19 -15.56
C GLU A 220 8.24 12.51 -16.01
N ARG A 221 8.14 12.81 -17.30
CA ARG A 221 8.62 14.09 -17.85
C ARG A 221 7.68 15.22 -17.42
N GLY A 222 8.25 16.28 -16.86
CA GLY A 222 7.46 17.41 -16.37
C GLY A 222 6.62 17.06 -15.15
N CYS A 223 7.08 16.09 -14.34
CA CYS A 223 6.41 15.67 -13.12
C CYS A 223 6.11 16.88 -12.22
N VAL A 224 4.82 17.12 -11.96
CA VAL A 224 4.32 18.29 -11.21
C VAL A 224 4.75 18.24 -9.74
N HIS A 225 4.98 17.04 -9.24
CA HIS A 225 5.36 16.78 -7.85
C HIS A 225 6.85 16.45 -7.69
N ASP A 226 7.65 16.76 -8.71
CA ASP A 226 9.07 16.46 -8.65
C ASP A 226 9.79 17.30 -7.60
N ALA A 227 10.81 16.72 -6.99
CA ALA A 227 11.62 17.36 -5.98
C ALA A 227 13.05 16.82 -6.05
N TYR A 228 14.02 17.72 -5.98
CA TYR A 228 15.43 17.37 -5.90
C TYR A 228 15.93 17.61 -4.47
N ILE A 229 16.48 16.57 -3.84
CA ILE A 229 17.00 16.64 -2.48
C ILE A 229 18.52 16.86 -2.50
N MET A 230 18.94 18.05 -2.11
CA MET A 230 20.37 18.37 -1.95
C MET A 230 20.91 17.77 -0.65
N SER A 231 21.59 16.64 -0.74
CA SER A 231 22.30 16.06 0.40
C SER A 231 23.50 16.92 0.82
N ALA A 232 23.70 17.05 2.14
CA ALA A 232 24.81 17.80 2.73
C ALA A 232 24.91 19.27 2.25
N PHE A 233 23.79 19.92 1.98
CA PHE A 233 23.77 21.28 1.44
C PHE A 233 24.59 22.26 2.28
N LEU A 234 24.40 22.24 3.60
CA LEU A 234 25.14 23.12 4.52
C LEU A 234 26.63 22.85 4.50
N SER A 235 27.05 21.59 4.44
CA SER A 235 28.47 21.22 4.32
C SER A 235 29.09 21.73 3.01
N HIS A 236 28.33 21.69 1.90
CA HIS A 236 28.76 22.29 0.63
C HIS A 236 28.87 23.82 0.73
N VAL A 237 27.94 24.47 1.43
CA VAL A 237 27.97 25.93 1.67
C VAL A 237 29.15 26.32 2.55
N ASP A 238 29.40 25.59 3.64
CA ASP A 238 30.56 25.81 4.53
C ASP A 238 31.87 25.75 3.73
N THR A 239 32.00 24.73 2.88
CA THR A 239 33.15 24.55 1.98
C THR A 239 33.28 25.70 0.98
N ALA A 240 32.18 26.11 0.35
CA ALA A 240 32.19 27.16 -0.67
C ALA A 240 32.46 28.56 -0.08
N CYS A 241 31.98 28.82 1.14
CA CYS A 241 32.16 30.09 1.84
C CYS A 241 33.46 30.17 2.65
N GLY A 242 34.25 29.09 2.71
CA GLY A 242 35.47 29.03 3.52
C GLY A 242 35.20 29.15 5.02
N VAL A 243 34.00 28.78 5.47
CA VAL A 243 33.62 28.75 6.87
C VAL A 243 34.16 27.45 7.47
N SER A 244 34.83 27.53 8.62
CA SER A 244 35.46 26.37 9.27
C SER A 244 34.45 25.25 9.53
N ASP A 245 34.84 24.01 9.19
CA ASP A 245 34.09 22.74 9.30
C ASP A 245 32.93 22.75 10.31
N GLY A 246 31.70 22.78 9.78
CA GLY A 246 30.49 22.43 10.50
C GLY A 246 29.90 23.54 11.37
N ALA A 247 30.14 24.82 11.03
CA ALA A 247 29.44 25.93 11.68
C ALA A 247 27.93 25.91 11.36
N LEU A 248 27.56 25.65 10.10
CA LEU A 248 26.16 25.61 9.68
C LEU A 248 25.50 24.26 9.97
N ASP A 249 26.26 23.15 9.88
CA ASP A 249 25.78 21.79 10.23
C ASP A 249 25.31 21.66 11.69
N ARG A 250 25.77 22.56 12.58
CA ARG A 250 25.31 22.64 13.98
C ARG A 250 23.93 23.27 14.13
N LEU A 251 23.49 24.09 13.18
CA LEU A 251 22.16 24.73 13.19
C LEU A 251 21.03 23.77 12.81
N GLU A 252 21.33 22.67 12.11
CA GLU A 252 20.35 21.63 11.76
C GLU A 252 20.01 20.69 12.94
N ARG A 253 20.80 20.72 14.03
CA ARG A 253 20.64 19.84 15.19
C ARG A 253 19.97 20.50 16.40
N GLU A 254 19.60 21.78 16.28
CA GLU A 254 18.78 22.55 17.24
C GLU A 254 17.33 22.67 16.75
#